data_AF-A0AAU4BAQ4-F1
#
_entry.id   AF-A0AAU4BAQ4-F1
#
_cell.length_a   1.000
_cell.length_b   1.000
_cell.length_c   1.000
_cell.angle_alpha   90.00
_cell.angle_beta   90.00
_cell.angle_gamma   90.00
#
_symmetry.space_group_name_H-M   'P 1'
#
loop_
_entity.id
_entity.type
_entity.pdbx_description
1 polymer ?
#
loop_
_entity_poly.entity_id
_entity_poly.type
_entity_poly.pdbx_seq_one_letter_code
_entity_poly.pdbx_strand_id
1 'polypeptide(L)'
;MPDIPPRTKVNVQEVRTRNLAAREIVSHLSAAMPSVEDLWLRLNDALVDVPALVSEITRLASELAKVRQDHANLVAAGRAALNAERDAEPDPLYYLRDELRAQGHLPPDTWGRT
;
A
#
# COMPACT_ATOMS: atom_id res chain seq x y z
N MET A 1 -0.90 28.02 -10.11
CA MET A 1 -0.55 26.67 -9.62
C MET A 1 -1.15 26.58 -8.22
N PRO A 2 -2.10 25.68 -7.91
CA PRO A 2 -2.65 25.65 -6.57
C PRO A 2 -1.56 25.14 -5.62
N ASP A 3 -1.42 25.81 -4.47
CA ASP A 3 -0.53 25.44 -3.38
C ASP A 3 -0.88 24.03 -2.93
N ILE A 4 -0.04 23.06 -3.26
CA ILE A 4 -0.15 21.70 -2.73
C ILE A 4 0.46 21.79 -1.33
N PRO A 5 -0.34 21.65 -0.25
CA PRO A 5 0.22 21.70 1.10
C PRO A 5 1.32 20.64 1.23
N PRO A 6 2.43 20.97 1.92
CA PRO A 6 3.55 20.05 2.05
C PRO A 6 3.06 18.73 2.65
N ARG A 7 3.44 17.62 2.01
CA ARG A 7 3.09 16.27 2.49
C ARG A 7 3.71 16.07 3.87
N THR A 8 2.91 16.21 4.92
CA THR A 8 3.30 15.76 6.25
C THR A 8 3.53 14.25 6.18
N LYS A 9 4.74 13.81 6.51
CA LYS A 9 5.09 12.40 6.58
C LYS A 9 4.42 11.81 7.84
N VAL A 10 3.15 11.42 7.72
CA VAL A 10 2.42 10.79 8.81
C VAL A 10 2.94 9.38 9.00
N ASN A 11 3.50 9.10 10.18
CA ASN A 11 3.89 7.75 10.56
C ASN A 11 2.64 6.97 11.00
N VAL A 12 2.13 6.12 10.11
CA VAL A 12 0.90 5.34 10.34
C VAL A 12 1.04 4.39 11.53
N GLN A 13 2.24 3.85 11.77
CA GLN A 13 2.51 3.01 12.93
C GLN A 13 2.44 3.81 14.24
N GLU A 14 2.97 5.03 14.23
CA GLU A 14 2.88 5.92 15.38
C GLU A 14 1.43 6.33 15.68
N VAL A 15 0.62 6.58 14.65
CA VAL A 15 -0.82 6.85 14.80
C VAL A 15 -1.54 5.67 15.47
N ARG A 16 -1.23 4.44 15.06
CA ARG A 16 -1.77 3.23 15.68
C ARG A 16 -1.41 3.14 17.16
N THR A 17 -0.14 3.33 17.49
CA THR A 17 0.34 3.27 18.89
C THR A 17 -0.33 4.34 19.75
N ARG A 18 -0.43 5.58 19.25
CA ARG A 18 -1.11 6.67 19.96
C ARG A 18 -2.61 6.39 20.16
N ASN A 19 -3.29 5.82 19.16
CA ASN A 19 -4.70 5.45 19.29
C ASN A 19 -4.92 4.35 20.33
N LEU A 20 -4.07 3.32 20.35
CA LEU A 20 -4.14 2.26 21.36
C LEU A 20 -3.97 2.82 22.78
N ALA A 21 -2.96 3.67 22.98
CA ALA A 21 -2.75 4.35 24.27
C ALA A 21 -3.95 5.23 24.67
N ALA A 22 -4.52 5.98 23.72
CA ALA A 22 -5.69 6.80 23.98
C ALA A 22 -6.91 5.97 24.41
N ARG A 23 -7.16 4.83 23.74
CA ARG A 23 -8.25 3.92 24.11
C ARG A 23 -8.06 3.28 25.48
N GLU A 24 -6.82 2.92 25.82
CA GLU A 24 -6.48 2.42 27.15
C GLU A 24 -6.74 3.47 28.24
N ILE A 25 -6.28 4.72 28.03
CA ILE A 25 -6.54 5.83 28.95
C ILE A 25 -8.04 6.09 29.10
N VAL A 26 -8.79 6.14 27.99
CA VAL A 26 -10.25 6.32 28.00
C VAL A 26 -10.94 5.20 28.79
N SER A 27 -10.51 3.95 28.60
CA SER A 27 -11.05 2.81 29.34
C SER A 27 -10.81 2.94 30.85
N HIS A 28 -9.61 3.34 31.27
CA HIS A 28 -9.29 3.53 32.69
C HIS A 28 -10.06 4.71 33.31
N LEU A 29 -10.18 5.83 32.59
CA LEU A 29 -10.92 7.00 33.07
C LEU A 29 -12.42 6.72 33.16
N SER A 30 -12.98 5.96 32.20
CA SER A 30 -14.38 5.53 32.23
C SER A 30 -14.69 4.67 33.45
N ALA A 31 -13.78 3.78 33.84
CA ALA A 31 -13.94 2.96 35.04
C ALA A 31 -13.87 3.79 36.33
N ALA A 32 -13.06 4.85 36.36
CA ALA A 32 -12.89 5.72 37.52
C ALA A 32 -14.01 6.76 37.69
N MET A 33 -14.69 7.16 36.60
CA MET A 33 -15.70 8.22 36.59
C MET A 33 -16.99 7.78 35.87
N PRO A 34 -17.80 6.90 36.50
CA PRO A 34 -19.02 6.39 35.89
C PRO A 34 -20.12 7.46 35.71
N SER A 35 -20.06 8.58 36.44
CA SER A 35 -21.04 9.66 36.34
C SER A 35 -21.07 10.41 35.00
N VAL A 36 -20.10 10.15 34.12
CA VAL A 36 -19.94 10.76 32.79
C VAL A 36 -19.83 9.72 31.66
N GLU A 37 -20.46 8.55 31.83
CA GLU A 37 -20.44 7.41 30.88
C GLU A 37 -20.72 7.79 29.41
N ASP A 38 -21.74 8.61 29.16
CA ASP A 38 -22.12 9.04 27.80
C ASP A 38 -20.98 9.76 27.05
N LEU A 39 -20.14 10.50 27.78
CA LEU A 39 -18.98 11.18 27.20
C LEU A 39 -17.91 10.17 26.78
N TRP A 40 -17.69 9.13 27.60
CA TRP A 40 -16.70 8.08 27.31
C TRP A 40 -17.13 7.23 26.12
N LEU A 41 -18.41 6.90 26.00
CA LEU A 41 -18.96 6.18 24.84
C LEU A 41 -18.71 6.95 23.54
N ARG A 42 -19.02 8.25 23.51
CA ARG A 42 -18.77 9.11 22.34
C ARG A 42 -17.28 9.19 21.97
N LEU A 43 -16.40 9.26 22.96
CA LEU A 43 -14.96 9.26 22.74
C LEU A 43 -14.46 7.92 22.20
N ASN A 44 -14.94 6.81 22.74
CA ASN A 44 -14.58 5.48 22.26
C ASN A 44 -15.08 5.25 20.82
N ASP A 45 -16.31 5.64 20.52
CA ASP A 45 -16.89 5.56 19.17
C ASP A 45 -16.06 6.37 18.17
N ALA A 46 -15.62 7.58 18.52
CA ALA A 46 -14.75 8.39 17.68
C ALA A 46 -13.38 7.75 17.42
N LEU A 47 -12.90 6.87 18.30
CA LEU A 47 -11.59 6.22 18.21
C LEU A 47 -11.65 4.82 17.57
N VAL A 48 -12.83 4.23 17.42
CA VAL A 48 -12.99 2.81 17.06
C VAL A 48 -12.58 2.50 15.62
N ASP A 49 -12.74 3.47 14.71
CA ASP A 49 -12.45 3.30 13.28
C ASP A 49 -10.97 3.49 12.94
N VAL A 50 -10.20 4.12 13.83
CA VAL A 50 -8.79 4.46 13.58
C VAL A 50 -7.94 3.22 13.28
N PRO A 51 -8.03 2.09 14.00
CA PRO A 51 -7.28 0.88 13.67
C PRO A 51 -7.61 0.29 12.28
N ALA A 52 -8.87 0.36 11.86
CA ALA A 52 -9.30 -0.11 10.55
C ALA A 52 -8.72 0.79 9.45
N LEU A 53 -8.81 2.11 9.63
CA LEU A 53 -8.22 3.09 8.71
C LEU A 53 -6.70 2.96 8.60
N VAL A 54 -6.00 2.76 9.72
CA VAL A 54 -4.54 2.53 9.73
C VAL A 54 -4.18 1.28 8.93
N SER A 55 -4.93 0.19 9.11
CA SER A 55 -4.73 -1.07 8.38
C SER A 55 -4.93 -0.86 6.87
N GLU A 56 -5.99 -0.15 6.50
CA GLU A 56 -6.32 0.13 5.10
C GLU A 56 -5.29 1.05 4.44
N ILE A 57 -4.85 2.11 5.12
CA ILE A 57 -3.78 2.98 4.63
C ILE A 57 -2.48 2.19 4.43
N THR A 58 -2.15 1.28 5.35
CA THR A 58 -0.95 0.44 5.25
C THR A 58 -1.04 -0.50 4.04
N ARG A 59 -2.21 -1.13 3.84
CA ARG A 59 -2.48 -1.99 2.69
C ARG A 59 -2.34 -1.22 1.37
N LEU A 60 -3.03 -0.09 1.26
CA LEU A 60 -2.98 0.77 0.06
C LEU A 60 -1.58 1.32 -0.21
N ALA A 61 -0.82 1.66 0.83
CA ALA A 61 0.57 2.10 0.67
C ALA A 61 1.46 0.98 0.11
N SER A 62 1.27 -0.26 0.59
CA SER A 62 1.97 -1.44 0.07
C SER A 62 1.60 -1.73 -1.38
N GLU A 63 0.31 -1.69 -1.71
CA GLU A 63 -0.18 -1.89 -3.08
C GLU A 63 0.34 -0.81 -4.03
N LEU A 64 0.33 0.46 -3.62
CA LEU A 64 0.89 1.55 -4.41
C LEU A 64 2.39 1.38 -4.65
N ALA A 65 3.14 0.95 -3.64
CA ALA A 65 4.57 0.67 -3.78
C ALA A 65 4.80 -0.46 -4.79
N LYS A 66 4.02 -1.54 -4.71
CA LYS A 66 4.07 -2.66 -5.66
C LYS A 66 3.77 -2.20 -7.10
N VAL A 67 2.65 -1.50 -7.33
CA VAL A 67 2.28 -1.00 -8.66
C VAL A 67 3.35 -0.07 -9.24
N ARG A 68 3.96 0.79 -8.42
CA ARG A 68 5.06 1.66 -8.85
C ARG A 68 6.31 0.87 -9.25
N GLN A 69 6.61 -0.20 -8.53
CA GLN A 69 7.71 -1.09 -8.84
C GLN A 69 7.44 -1.86 -10.13
N ASP A 70 6.26 -2.46 -10.27
CA ASP A 70 5.84 -3.19 -11.48
C ASP A 70 5.89 -2.29 -12.72
N HIS A 71 5.42 -1.04 -12.60
CA HIS A 71 5.53 -0.05 -13.68
C HIS A 71 6.99 0.29 -14.01
N ALA A 72 7.83 0.51 -13.00
CA ALA A 72 9.25 0.82 -13.22
C ALA A 72 9.97 -0.33 -13.94
N ASN A 73 9.67 -1.58 -13.57
CA ASN A 73 10.21 -2.75 -14.23
C ASN A 73 9.73 -2.85 -15.68
N LEU A 74 8.45 -2.61 -15.97
CA LEU A 74 7.94 -2.59 -17.36
C LEU A 74 8.62 -1.51 -18.20
N VAL A 75 8.84 -0.31 -17.65
CA VAL A 75 9.58 0.75 -18.35
C VAL A 75 11.03 0.32 -18.62
N ALA A 76 11.68 -0.35 -17.66
CA ALA A 76 13.02 -0.87 -17.84
C ALA A 76 13.08 -1.96 -18.92
N ALA A 77 12.14 -2.91 -18.89
CA ALA A 77 12.01 -3.98 -19.88
C ALA A 77 11.74 -3.43 -21.29
N GLY A 78 10.86 -2.43 -21.42
CA GLY A 78 10.60 -1.75 -22.69
C GLY A 78 11.83 -1.03 -23.23
N ARG A 79 12.62 -0.36 -22.35
CA ARG A 79 13.89 0.25 -22.74
C ARG A 79 14.93 -0.78 -23.16
N ALA A 80 15.01 -1.91 -22.46
CA ALA A 80 15.90 -3.01 -22.82
C ALA A 80 15.55 -3.57 -24.21
N ALA A 81 14.25 -3.80 -24.47
CA ALA A 81 13.79 -4.28 -25.77
C ALA A 81 14.13 -3.32 -26.92
N LEU A 82 13.96 -2.00 -26.73
CA LEU A 82 14.32 -1.01 -27.75
C LEU A 82 15.84 -0.94 -28.00
N ASN A 83 16.66 -1.09 -26.96
CA ASN A 83 18.11 -1.14 -27.14
C ASN A 83 18.55 -2.43 -27.85
N ALA A 84 17.98 -3.57 -27.46
CA ALA A 84 18.25 -4.86 -28.09
C ALA A 84 17.85 -4.86 -29.58
N GLU A 85 16.76 -4.17 -29.95
CA GLU A 85 16.34 -4.01 -31.35
C GLU A 85 17.37 -3.18 -32.14
N ARG A 86 17.80 -2.05 -31.60
CA ARG A 86 18.85 -1.21 -32.21
C ARG A 86 20.17 -1.97 -32.39
N ASP A 87 20.50 -2.83 -31.44
CA ASP A 87 21.74 -3.60 -31.43
C ASP A 87 21.60 -4.93 -32.23
N ALA A 88 20.45 -5.12 -32.90
CA ALA A 88 20.12 -6.29 -33.73
C ALA A 88 20.23 -7.63 -33.00
N GLU A 89 19.88 -7.65 -31.71
CA GLU A 89 19.78 -8.90 -30.96
C GLU A 89 18.73 -9.84 -31.57
N PRO A 90 18.90 -11.17 -31.48
CA PRO A 90 17.99 -12.14 -32.10
C PRO A 90 16.54 -12.10 -31.59
N ASP A 91 16.33 -11.71 -30.33
CA ASP A 91 15.01 -11.67 -29.69
C ASP A 91 14.85 -10.45 -28.75
N PRO A 92 14.72 -9.23 -29.30
CA PRO A 92 14.62 -8.02 -28.48
C PRO A 92 13.38 -7.98 -27.59
N LEU A 93 12.29 -8.64 -28.02
CA LEU A 93 11.03 -8.70 -27.28
C LEU A 93 11.09 -9.67 -26.08
N TYR A 94 12.18 -10.42 -25.92
CA TYR A 94 12.39 -11.30 -24.78
C TYR A 94 12.22 -10.57 -23.45
N TYR A 95 12.87 -9.41 -23.27
CA TYR A 95 12.82 -8.63 -22.02
C TYR A 95 11.40 -8.22 -21.63
N LEU A 96 10.60 -7.78 -22.60
CA LEU A 96 9.21 -7.38 -22.34
C LEU A 96 8.32 -8.58 -22.02
N ARG A 97 8.47 -9.70 -22.74
CA ARG A 97 7.71 -10.92 -22.46
C ARG A 97 8.05 -11.51 -21.10
N ASP A 98 9.32 -11.49 -20.72
CA ASP A 98 9.79 -11.97 -19.42
C ASP A 98 9.15 -11.15 -18.28
N GLU A 99 9.20 -9.81 -18.36
CA GLU A 99 8.58 -8.96 -17.34
C GLU A 99 7.05 -9.11 -17.29
N LEU A 100 6.39 -9.19 -18.45
CA LEU A 100 4.94 -9.44 -18.51
C LEU A 100 4.57 -10.80 -17.91
N ARG A 101 5.40 -11.84 -18.09
CA ARG A 101 5.22 -13.15 -17.45
C ARG A 101 5.45 -13.06 -15.94
N ALA A 102 6.51 -12.40 -15.50
CA ALA A 102 6.84 -12.22 -14.08
C ALA A 102 5.71 -11.51 -13.31
N GLN A 103 5.01 -10.58 -13.98
CA GLN A 103 3.85 -9.88 -13.43
C GLN A 103 2.51 -10.62 -13.62
N GLY A 104 2.51 -11.79 -14.28
CA GLY A 104 1.31 -12.61 -14.47
C GLY A 104 0.35 -12.08 -15.54
N HIS A 105 0.80 -11.22 -16.46
CA HIS A 105 -0.01 -10.71 -17.57
C HIS A 105 -0.09 -11.66 -18.76
N LEU A 106 0.79 -12.68 -18.80
CA LEU A 106 0.78 -13.70 -19.84
C LEU A 106 0.14 -15.01 -19.35
N PRO A 107 -0.53 -15.77 -20.23
CA PRO A 107 -1.04 -17.09 -19.88
C PRO A 107 0.06 -18.00 -19.33
N PRO A 108 -0.25 -18.90 -18.38
CA PRO A 108 0.71 -19.92 -17.95
C PRO A 108 1.11 -20.78 -19.16
N ASP A 109 2.40 -21.12 -19.25
CA ASP A 109 2.89 -21.85 -20.41
C ASP A 109 2.18 -23.22 -20.50
N THR A 110 1.56 -23.50 -21.64
CA THR A 110 0.85 -24.77 -21.90
C THR A 110 1.82 -25.88 -22.25
N TRP A 111 2.81 -26.17 -21.40
CA TRP A 111 3.63 -27.37 -21.54
C TRP A 111 3.04 -28.46 -20.65
N GLY A 112 2.08 -29.23 -21.19
CA GLY A 112 1.57 -30.43 -20.50
C GLY A 112 0.09 -30.78 -20.65
N ARG A 113 -0.51 -30.67 -21.84
CA ARG A 113 -1.69 -31.48 -22.18
C ARG A 113 -1.45 -32.18 -23.51
N THR A 114 -0.89 -33.38 -23.40
CA THR A 114 -1.09 -34.47 -24.37
C THR A 114 -2.10 -35.43 -23.81
#